data_AF-A0A1E7K577-F1
#
_entry.id   AF-A0A1E7K577-F1
#
_cell.length_a   1.000
_cell.length_b   1.000
_cell.length_c   1.000
_cell.angle_alpha   90.00
_cell.angle_beta   90.00
_cell.angle_gamma   90.00
#
_symmetry.space_group_name_H-M   'P 1'
#
loop_
_entity.id
_entity.type
_entity.pdbx_description
1 polymer ?
#
loop_
_entity_poly.entity_id
_entity_poly.type
_entity_poly.pdbx_seq_one_letter_code
_entity_poly.pdbx_strand_id
1 'polypeptide(L)' 'MAGRRPGPPSRRTAAPFLRVEGQGGSEITGPAFSPDGKRWYFSSRRGVGGRSSDGITYEVSGPFRVR' A
#
# COMPACT_ATOMS: atom_id res chain seq x y z
N MET A 1 24.66 -32.54 -18.66
CA MET A 1 23.79 -31.34 -18.56
C MET A 1 22.56 -31.70 -17.72
N ALA A 2 22.62 -31.51 -16.39
CA ALA A 2 21.47 -31.76 -15.52
C ALA A 2 20.70 -30.44 -15.32
N GLY A 3 19.46 -30.38 -15.81
CA GLY A 3 18.60 -29.21 -15.66
C GLY A 3 18.28 -28.94 -14.19
N ARG A 4 18.58 -27.73 -13.72
CA ARG A 4 18.27 -27.27 -12.36
C ARG A 4 16.76 -27.26 -12.17
N ARG A 5 16.23 -28.18 -11.34
CA ARG A 5 14.80 -28.18 -10.97
C ARG A 5 14.45 -26.86 -10.28
N PRO A 6 13.32 -26.21 -10.60
CA PRO A 6 12.86 -25.03 -9.86
C PRO A 6 12.68 -25.40 -8.39
N GLY A 7 13.24 -24.59 -7.49
CA GLY A 7 12.99 -24.73 -6.06
C GLY A 7 11.52 -24.48 -5.72
N PRO A 8 11.03 -24.97 -4.57
CA PRO A 8 9.65 -24.73 -4.15
C PRO A 8 9.35 -23.22 -4.09
N PRO A 9 8.11 -22.80 -4.42
CA PRO A 9 7.74 -21.40 -4.37
C PRO A 9 7.93 -20.85 -2.94
N SER A 10 8.55 -19.68 -2.81
CA SER A 10 8.66 -19.02 -1.51
C SER A 10 7.26 -18.58 -1.06
N ARG A 11 6.82 -19.09 0.10
CA ARG A 11 5.55 -18.69 0.70
C ARG A 11 5.65 -17.22 1.12
N ARG A 12 4.93 -16.34 0.43
CA ARG A 12 4.78 -14.94 0.83
C ARG A 12 3.69 -14.85 1.90
N THR A 13 4.01 -14.24 3.03
CA THR A 13 3.04 -13.94 4.10
C THR A 13 2.82 -12.43 4.13
N ALA A 14 1.56 -12.00 4.11
CA ALA A 14 1.22 -10.59 4.31
C ALA A 14 1.36 -10.22 5.80
N ALA A 15 1.92 -9.04 6.07
CA ALA A 15 1.98 -8.46 7.41
C ALA A 15 1.18 -7.14 7.43
N PRO A 16 0.52 -6.81 8.55
CA PRO A 16 -0.09 -5.49 8.72
C PRO A 16 0.97 -4.40 8.51
N PHE A 17 0.60 -3.35 7.79
CA PHE A 17 1.49 -2.22 7.51
C PHE A 17 0.98 -0.91 8.12
N LEU A 18 -0.26 -0.55 7.83
CA LEU A 18 -0.90 0.69 8.29
C LEU A 18 -2.39 0.47 8.55
N ARG A 19 -2.95 1.21 9.50
CA ARG A 19 -4.38 1.46 9.65
C ARG A 19 -4.64 2.97 9.76
N VAL A 20 -5.65 3.46 9.05
CA VAL A 20 -6.19 4.83 9.24
C VAL A 20 -7.36 4.73 10.19
N GLU A 21 -7.25 5.35 11.36
CA GLU A 21 -8.29 5.33 12.38
C GLU A 21 -9.36 6.41 12.12
N GLY A 22 -10.56 6.20 12.68
CA GLY A 22 -11.68 7.17 12.55
C GLY A 22 -12.29 7.30 11.15
N GLN A 23 -11.89 6.46 10.18
CA GLN A 23 -12.36 6.51 8.79
C GLN A 23 -12.98 5.18 8.31
N GLY A 24 -13.67 4.46 9.20
CA GLY A 24 -14.26 3.15 8.87
C GLY A 24 -15.29 3.16 7.73
N GLY A 25 -15.86 4.33 7.40
CA GLY A 25 -16.78 4.51 6.28
C GLY A 25 -16.12 4.80 4.92
N SER A 26 -14.79 4.79 4.84
CA SER A 26 -14.03 5.18 3.64
C SER A 26 -13.08 4.08 3.17
N GLU A 27 -12.92 3.95 1.85
CA GLU A 27 -11.97 3.02 1.25
C GLU A 27 -10.60 3.65 1.02
N ILE A 28 -9.57 2.80 1.12
CA ILE A 28 -8.22 3.09 0.65
C ILE A 28 -8.17 2.89 -0.87
N THR A 29 -7.62 3.85 -1.59
CA THR A 29 -7.59 3.90 -3.06
C THR A 29 -6.27 4.48 -3.59
N GLY A 30 -5.95 4.22 -4.86
CA GLY A 30 -4.83 4.84 -5.56
C GLY A 30 -3.43 4.67 -4.95
N PRO A 31 -3.05 3.48 -4.41
CA PRO A 31 -1.70 3.32 -3.86
C PRO A 31 -0.63 3.49 -4.94
N ALA A 32 0.37 4.33 -4.68
CA ALA A 32 1.49 4.60 -5.59
C ALA A 32 2.80 4.83 -4.82
N PHE A 33 3.90 4.23 -5.26
CA PHE A 33 5.23 4.52 -4.72
C PHE A 33 5.89 5.64 -5.52
N SER A 34 6.63 6.52 -4.85
CA SER A 34 7.52 7.45 -5.54
C SER A 34 8.64 6.67 -6.26
N PRO A 35 9.13 7.15 -7.42
CA PRO A 35 10.18 6.46 -8.16
C PRO A 35 11.48 6.29 -7.38
N ASP A 36 11.78 7.20 -6.44
CA ASP A 36 12.96 7.13 -5.58
C ASP A 36 12.79 6.19 -4.36
N GLY A 37 11.61 5.57 -4.21
CA GLY A 37 11.31 4.63 -3.14
C GLY A 37 11.20 5.24 -1.75
N LYS A 38 11.19 6.56 -1.62
CA LYS A 38 11.13 7.23 -0.31
C LYS A 38 9.72 7.48 0.20
N ARG A 39 8.72 7.42 -0.70
CA ARG A 39 7.34 7.77 -0.40
C ARG A 39 6.37 6.73 -0.97
N TRP A 40 5.26 6.56 -0.25
CA TRP A 40 4.10 5.83 -0.69
C TRP A 40 2.87 6.70 -0.47
N TYR A 41 2.06 6.86 -1.51
CA TYR A 41 0.84 7.65 -1.50
C TYR A 41 -0.36 6.72 -1.59
N PHE A 42 -1.44 7.08 -0.92
CA PHE A 42 -2.77 6.49 -1.12
C PHE A 42 -3.83 7.52 -0.71
N SER A 43 -5.07 7.29 -1.11
CA SER A 43 -6.18 8.17 -0.74
C SER A 43 -7.26 7.41 0.02
N SER A 44 -7.80 8.04 1.06
CA SER A 44 -9.08 7.70 1.64
C SER A 44 -10.17 8.41 0.84
N ARG A 45 -10.91 7.68 0.00
CA ARG A 45 -11.80 8.29 -1.01
C ARG A 45 -12.90 9.16 -0.41
N ARG A 46 -13.42 8.77 0.75
CA ARG A 46 -14.52 9.44 1.45
C ARG A 46 -14.13 10.06 2.79
N GLY A 47 -12.86 9.97 3.17
CA GLY A 47 -12.32 10.52 4.42
C GLY A 47 -13.10 10.17 5.68
N VAL A 48 -13.12 11.11 6.62
CA VAL A 48 -13.80 10.97 7.92
C VAL A 48 -15.32 11.08 7.80
N GLY A 49 -15.81 12.00 6.95
CA GLY A 49 -17.24 12.30 6.82
C GLY A 49 -18.03 11.32 5.95
N GLY A 50 -17.36 10.38 5.28
CA GLY A 50 -18.03 9.37 4.47
C GLY A 50 -18.61 9.91 3.15
N ARG A 51 -18.17 11.08 2.69
CA ARG A 51 -18.61 11.70 1.43
C ARG A 51 -17.45 11.81 0.46
N SER A 52 -17.72 11.71 -0.84
CA SER A 52 -16.69 11.85 -1.88
C SER A 52 -15.99 13.22 -1.87
N SER A 53 -16.62 14.25 -1.30
CA SER A 53 -16.02 15.58 -1.10
C SER A 53 -14.95 15.63 -0.01
N ASP A 54 -14.91 14.63 0.86
CA ASP A 54 -14.11 14.65 2.09
C ASP A 54 -12.81 13.84 1.91
N GLY A 55 -12.41 13.58 0.66
CA GLY A 55 -11.27 12.75 0.34
C GLY A 55 -9.96 13.28 0.92
N ILE A 56 -9.12 12.37 1.41
CA ILE A 56 -7.81 12.71 1.99
C ILE A 56 -6.74 11.88 1.28
N THR A 57 -5.69 12.53 0.80
CA THR A 57 -4.48 11.84 0.29
C THR A 57 -3.41 11.85 1.36
N TYR A 58 -2.87 10.67 1.65
CA TYR A 58 -1.79 10.46 2.59
C TYR A 58 -0.48 10.27 1.86
N GLU A 59 0.58 10.88 2.39
CA GLU A 59 1.97 10.57 2.06
C GLU A 59 2.58 9.83 3.25
N VAL A 60 3.14 8.66 3.00
CA VAL A 60 3.90 7.89 4.00
C VAL A 60 5.36 7.90 3.60
N SER A 61 6.23 8.36 4.49
CA SER A 61 7.68 8.34 4.29
C SER A 61 8.30 7.05 4.83
N GLY A 62 9.31 6.52 4.15
CA GLY A 62 10.09 5.38 4.63
C GLY A 62 10.99 4.81 3.53
N PRO A 63 11.86 3.84 3.82
CA PRO A 63 12.50 3.06 2.76
C PRO A 63 11.50 2.02 2.24
N PHE A 64 10.99 2.24 1.03
CA PHE A 64 10.18 1.27 0.31
C PHE A 64 11.01 0.56 -0.75
N ARG A 65 10.77 -0.75 -0.90
CA ARG A 65 11.38 -1.53 -1.98
C ARG A 65 10.74 -1.14 -3.30
N VAL A 66 11.43 -0.32 -4.06
CA VAL A 66 11.19 -0.16 -5.50
C VAL A 66 11.94 -1.27 -6.25
N ARG A 67 11.40 -1.68 -7.41
CA ARG A 67 11.89 -2.83 -8.18
C ARG A 67 13.29 -2.64 -8.71
#